data_AF-A0A821BR67-F1
#
_entry.id   AF-A0A821BR67-F1
#
_cell.length_a   1.000
_cell.length_b   1.000
_cell.length_c   1.000
_cell.angle_alpha   90.00
_cell.angle_beta   90.00
_cell.angle_gamma   90.00
#
_symmetry.space_group_name_H-M   'P 1'
#
loop_
_entity.id
_entity.type
_entity.pdbx_description
1 polymer ?
#
loop_
_entity_poly.entity_id
_entity_poly.type
_entity_poly.pdbx_seq_one_letter_code
_entity_poly.pdbx_strand_id
1 'polypeptide(L)'
;NSCSWKFHEYIPSAWETYWFSNIDKFQYEVCSILARSDQVNITIDVLLRIISFQKEIFDTNSQRMSIDNQFSKMHYRGICSNKEYNASQLIEPLVGLIRDPLTMCPHIPSVSSNLYLHGEFALQSKRFLLLAPSSPFQIDPSLTINIASLAPWLYTSGSQKILIDIGSSYFKSRNENTAEIGTKWFYDYFKEKSIRFNRIIAYEYEKLETRRVWDELPDDVYSIYTFINVGVEVEMEKFNPWKMLEAIAKPDDYVVIKLDIDKPPLESALMKQLLGKKNPAKYLIDELFFEKHISDNRKSKEDKLKDSYELFTKLRQYGIRMHG
;
A
#
# COMPACT_ATOMS: atom_id res chain seq x y z
N ASN A 1 -3.83 -30.44 -2.79
CA ASN A 1 -5.00 -29.84 -3.46
C ASN A 1 -4.69 -28.39 -3.76
N SER A 2 -4.52 -28.04 -5.04
CA SER A 2 -4.31 -26.65 -5.45
C SER A 2 -5.66 -25.93 -5.46
N CYS A 3 -5.70 -24.76 -4.83
CA CYS A 3 -6.83 -23.84 -4.92
C CYS A 3 -6.44 -22.71 -5.87
N SER A 4 -7.35 -22.27 -6.73
CA SER A 4 -7.20 -21.02 -7.50
C SER A 4 -8.01 -19.94 -6.81
N TRP A 5 -7.34 -18.90 -6.32
CA TRP A 5 -7.99 -17.73 -5.74
C TRP A 5 -7.97 -16.56 -6.73
N LYS A 6 -9.03 -15.76 -6.71
CA LYS A 6 -9.14 -14.53 -7.50
C LYS A 6 -9.78 -13.44 -6.66
N PHE A 7 -9.29 -12.22 -6.83
CA PHE A 7 -9.97 -11.05 -6.30
C PHE A 7 -11.40 -10.99 -6.83
N HIS A 8 -12.34 -10.70 -5.93
CA HIS A 8 -13.76 -10.59 -6.25
C HIS A 8 -14.24 -9.14 -6.18
N GLU A 9 -14.06 -8.50 -5.03
CA GLU A 9 -14.52 -7.13 -4.82
C GLU A 9 -13.81 -6.47 -3.63
N TYR A 10 -13.89 -5.14 -3.59
CA TYR A 10 -13.48 -4.33 -2.47
C TYR A 10 -14.72 -3.78 -1.77
N ILE A 11 -14.77 -3.94 -0.44
CA ILE A 11 -15.85 -3.42 0.39
C ILE A 11 -15.26 -2.41 1.38
N PRO A 12 -15.60 -1.11 1.27
CA PRO A 12 -15.18 -0.11 2.25
C PRO A 12 -15.87 -0.35 3.59
N SER A 13 -15.19 -0.03 4.69
CA SER A 13 -15.82 -0.08 6.01
C SER A 13 -16.91 1.00 6.16
N ALA A 14 -17.75 0.87 7.19
CA ALA A 14 -18.71 1.91 7.52
C ALA A 14 -18.03 3.26 7.82
N TRP A 15 -16.84 3.20 8.43
CA TRP A 15 -16.05 4.39 8.76
C TRP A 15 -15.47 5.06 7.50
N GLU A 16 -14.88 4.28 6.60
CA GLU A 16 -14.43 4.80 5.29
C GLU A 16 -15.59 5.38 4.48
N THR A 17 -16.74 4.68 4.45
CA THR A 17 -17.95 5.15 3.76
C THR A 17 -18.45 6.46 4.34
N TYR A 18 -18.40 6.64 5.66
CA TYR A 18 -18.75 7.89 6.33
C TYR A 18 -17.82 9.03 5.89
N TRP A 19 -16.50 8.80 5.86
CA TRP A 19 -15.53 9.79 5.39
C TRP A 19 -15.77 10.16 3.92
N PHE A 20 -15.89 9.16 3.04
CA PHE A 20 -16.09 9.38 1.62
C PHE A 20 -17.40 10.13 1.32
N SER A 21 -18.49 9.75 1.99
CA SER A 21 -19.81 10.38 1.78
C SER A 21 -19.85 11.85 2.23
N ASN A 22 -18.94 12.26 3.12
CA ASN A 22 -18.85 13.63 3.63
C ASN A 22 -17.62 14.38 3.09
N ILE A 23 -16.88 13.81 2.13
CA ILE A 23 -15.55 14.30 1.74
C ILE A 23 -15.57 15.71 1.16
N ASP A 24 -16.67 16.11 0.52
CA ASP A 24 -16.86 17.46 -0.01
C ASP A 24 -16.73 18.53 1.08
N LYS A 25 -17.16 18.22 2.30
CA LYS A 25 -16.98 19.07 3.49
C LYS A 25 -15.67 18.73 4.21
N PHE A 26 -15.43 17.44 4.50
CA PHE A 26 -14.35 17.00 5.38
C PHE A 26 -12.97 17.40 4.88
N GLN A 27 -12.74 17.46 3.57
CA GLN A 27 -11.45 17.88 3.00
C GLN A 27 -10.94 19.25 3.47
N TYR A 28 -11.81 20.14 3.96
CA TYR A 28 -11.43 21.46 4.47
C TYR A 28 -11.39 21.56 6.00
N GLU A 29 -11.76 20.48 6.67
CA GLU A 29 -11.98 20.37 8.12
C GLU A 29 -11.36 19.07 8.68
N VAL A 30 -10.43 18.43 7.96
CA VAL A 30 -9.95 17.07 8.26
C VAL A 30 -9.52 16.94 9.72
N CYS A 31 -8.70 17.88 10.21
CA CYS A 31 -8.21 17.84 11.58
C CYS A 31 -9.28 18.13 12.64
N SER A 32 -10.24 19.02 12.37
CA SER A 32 -11.33 19.26 13.32
C SER A 32 -12.28 18.06 13.38
N ILE A 33 -12.49 17.36 12.27
CA ILE A 33 -13.27 16.13 12.22
C ILE A 33 -12.55 14.98 12.93
N LEU A 34 -11.25 14.76 12.66
CA LEU A 34 -10.45 13.74 13.35
C LEU A 34 -10.36 13.98 14.86
N ALA A 35 -10.35 15.24 15.31
CA ALA A 35 -10.32 15.59 16.73
C ALA A 35 -11.64 15.33 17.48
N ARG A 36 -12.74 15.00 16.79
CA ARG A 36 -13.99 14.65 17.46
C ARG A 36 -13.84 13.34 18.22
N SER A 37 -14.48 13.23 19.38
CA SER A 37 -14.39 12.04 20.24
C SER A 37 -14.79 10.75 19.52
N ASP A 38 -15.81 10.81 18.64
CA ASP A 38 -16.27 9.67 17.85
C ASP A 38 -15.27 9.22 16.77
N GLN A 39 -14.41 10.12 16.28
CA GLN A 39 -13.42 9.83 15.24
C GLN A 39 -12.06 9.45 15.83
N VAL A 40 -11.62 10.18 16.85
CA VAL A 40 -10.28 10.00 17.44
C VAL A 40 -10.14 8.64 18.14
N ASN A 41 -11.19 8.17 18.81
CA ASN A 41 -11.18 6.87 19.48
C ASN A 41 -11.06 5.73 18.47
N ILE A 42 -11.85 5.78 17.39
CA ILE A 42 -11.74 4.80 16.29
C ILE A 42 -10.35 4.84 15.66
N THR A 43 -9.80 6.04 15.45
CA THR A 43 -8.46 6.23 14.89
C THR A 43 -7.39 5.57 15.76
N ILE A 44 -7.40 5.81 17.07
CA ILE A 44 -6.44 5.21 17.99
C ILE A 44 -6.58 3.68 17.98
N ASP A 45 -7.80 3.16 18.10
CA ASP A 45 -8.03 1.72 18.16
C ASP A 45 -7.61 1.01 16.87
N VAL A 46 -7.93 1.58 15.69
CA VAL A 46 -7.50 1.05 14.40
C VAL A 46 -5.98 1.13 14.24
N LEU A 47 -5.36 2.26 14.59
CA LEU A 47 -3.90 2.43 14.53
C LEU A 47 -3.18 1.40 15.41
N LEU A 48 -3.59 1.25 16.67
CA LEU A 48 -3.02 0.27 17.58
C LEU A 48 -3.22 -1.17 17.08
N ARG A 49 -4.39 -1.44 16.48
CA ARG A 49 -4.68 -2.73 15.85
C ARG A 49 -3.77 -3.00 14.65
N ILE A 50 -3.52 -2.04 13.76
CA ILE A 50 -2.56 -2.17 12.65
C ILE A 50 -1.14 -2.40 13.18
N ILE A 51 -0.68 -1.59 14.13
CA ILE A 51 0.64 -1.74 14.76
C ILE A 51 0.79 -3.15 15.36
N SER A 52 -0.27 -3.70 15.95
CA SER A 52 -0.25 -5.07 16.47
C SER A 52 -0.07 -6.12 15.36
N PHE A 53 -0.73 -5.94 14.22
CA PHE A 53 -0.59 -6.84 13.06
C PHE A 53 0.78 -6.75 12.39
N GLN A 54 1.37 -5.56 12.34
CA GLN A 54 2.68 -5.37 11.71
C GLN A 54 3.82 -6.11 12.43
N LYS A 55 3.68 -6.44 13.72
CA LYS A 55 4.74 -7.09 14.51
C LYS A 55 5.00 -8.54 14.12
N GLU A 56 4.01 -9.25 13.62
CA GLU A 56 4.11 -10.70 13.35
C GLU A 56 3.55 -11.01 11.96
N ILE A 57 3.88 -12.18 11.42
CA ILE A 57 3.08 -12.74 10.33
C ILE A 57 1.73 -13.11 10.94
N PHE A 58 0.63 -12.87 10.22
CA PHE A 58 -0.71 -13.11 10.74
C PHE A 58 -0.86 -14.52 11.32
N ASP A 59 -1.31 -14.59 12.58
CA ASP A 59 -1.79 -15.81 13.22
C ASP A 59 -3.31 -15.93 13.03
N THR A 60 -3.73 -17.05 12.44
CA THR A 60 -5.15 -17.39 12.24
C THR A 60 -5.92 -17.57 13.55
N ASN A 61 -5.21 -17.79 14.66
CA ASN A 61 -5.79 -17.81 16.01
C ASN A 61 -5.97 -16.41 16.61
N SER A 62 -5.48 -15.36 15.94
CA SER A 62 -5.68 -14.01 16.42
C SER A 62 -7.18 -13.73 16.56
N GLN A 63 -7.57 -13.37 17.77
CA GLN A 63 -8.97 -13.20 18.10
C GLN A 63 -9.53 -12.02 17.28
N ARG A 64 -10.63 -12.27 16.56
CA ARG A 64 -11.41 -11.19 15.93
C ARG A 64 -11.83 -10.21 17.01
N MET A 65 -11.53 -8.95 16.80
CA MET A 65 -11.91 -7.87 17.70
C MET A 65 -13.07 -7.08 17.09
N SER A 66 -13.88 -6.44 17.93
CA SER A 66 -14.96 -5.56 17.46
C SER A 66 -14.44 -4.43 16.57
N ILE A 67 -13.20 -3.98 16.80
CA ILE A 67 -12.54 -2.95 15.99
C ILE A 67 -12.26 -3.39 14.56
N ASP A 68 -12.19 -4.70 14.27
CA ASP A 68 -11.95 -5.23 12.92
C ASP A 68 -13.09 -4.85 11.94
N ASN A 69 -14.25 -4.44 12.47
CA ASN A 69 -15.37 -3.91 11.68
C ASN A 69 -15.11 -2.50 11.10
N GLN A 70 -14.10 -1.79 11.59
CA GLN A 70 -13.70 -0.46 11.10
C GLN A 70 -12.73 -0.55 9.91
N PHE A 71 -12.20 -1.73 9.62
CA PHE A 71 -11.33 -2.00 8.49
C PHE A 71 -12.13 -2.26 7.22
N SER A 72 -11.60 -1.76 6.10
CA SER A 72 -12.10 -2.13 4.78
C SER A 72 -11.60 -3.53 4.42
N LYS A 73 -12.23 -4.16 3.41
CA LYS A 73 -11.98 -5.57 3.09
C LYS A 73 -11.76 -5.80 1.60
N MET A 74 -10.72 -6.58 1.30
CA MET A 74 -10.50 -7.19 -0.01
C MET A 74 -11.13 -8.58 0.01
N HIS A 75 -12.10 -8.83 -0.86
CA HIS A 75 -12.80 -10.11 -0.95
C HIS A 75 -12.25 -10.95 -2.10
N TYR A 76 -12.15 -12.26 -1.87
CA TYR A 76 -11.61 -13.22 -2.81
C TYR A 76 -12.55 -14.42 -2.94
N ARG A 77 -12.54 -15.01 -4.13
CA ARG A 77 -13.21 -16.29 -4.42
C ARG A 77 -12.18 -17.33 -4.80
N GLY A 78 -12.23 -18.47 -4.14
CA GLY A 78 -11.35 -19.61 -4.35
C GLY A 78 -12.10 -20.78 -4.92
N ILE A 79 -11.52 -21.48 -5.90
CA ILE A 79 -12.01 -22.79 -6.34
C ILE A 79 -11.00 -23.85 -5.90
N CYS A 80 -11.41 -24.74 -5.00
CA CYS A 80 -10.63 -25.88 -4.54
C CYS A 80 -11.41 -27.17 -4.81
N SER A 81 -10.86 -28.09 -5.61
CA SER A 81 -11.51 -29.37 -5.92
C SER A 81 -12.98 -29.21 -6.40
N ASN A 82 -13.21 -28.23 -7.29
CA ASN A 82 -14.53 -27.86 -7.83
C ASN A 82 -15.55 -27.30 -6.81
N LYS A 83 -15.12 -26.94 -5.60
CA LYS A 83 -15.95 -26.20 -4.63
C LYS A 83 -15.50 -24.75 -4.58
N GLU A 84 -16.46 -23.83 -4.55
CA GLU A 84 -16.23 -22.40 -4.38
C GLU A 84 -16.16 -22.04 -2.90
N TYR A 85 -15.20 -21.20 -2.56
CA TYR A 85 -14.95 -20.71 -1.21
C TYR A 85 -14.82 -19.20 -1.25
N ASN A 86 -15.37 -18.54 -0.23
CA ASN A 86 -15.19 -17.09 -0.06
C ASN A 86 -14.10 -16.83 0.96
N ALA A 87 -13.37 -15.74 0.73
CA ALA A 87 -12.43 -15.23 1.69
C ALA A 87 -12.44 -13.71 1.72
N SER A 88 -11.93 -13.15 2.81
CA SER A 88 -11.71 -11.70 2.94
C SER A 88 -10.41 -11.43 3.65
N GLN A 89 -9.77 -10.32 3.31
CA GLN A 89 -8.57 -9.82 3.96
C GLN A 89 -8.77 -8.36 4.34
N LEU A 90 -8.33 -7.98 5.54
CA LEU A 90 -8.45 -6.60 5.98
C LEU A 90 -7.50 -5.70 5.16
N ILE A 91 -7.82 -4.41 5.11
CA ILE A 91 -6.95 -3.34 4.66
C ILE A 91 -7.31 -2.09 5.46
N GLU A 92 -6.33 -1.21 5.72
CA GLU A 92 -6.62 0.04 6.43
C GLU A 92 -7.70 0.83 5.70
N PRO A 93 -8.63 1.46 6.44
CA PRO A 93 -9.68 2.27 5.82
C PRO A 93 -9.10 3.58 5.27
N LEU A 94 -9.66 4.09 4.16
CA LEU A 94 -9.36 5.42 3.64
C LEU A 94 -10.04 6.46 4.54
N VAL A 95 -9.28 7.10 5.42
CA VAL A 95 -9.78 8.09 6.41
C VAL A 95 -8.85 9.29 6.50
N GLY A 96 -9.37 10.43 6.94
CA GLY A 96 -8.55 11.62 7.13
C GLY A 96 -7.88 12.08 5.82
N LEU A 97 -6.55 12.21 5.87
CA LEU A 97 -5.72 12.58 4.71
C LEU A 97 -5.25 11.36 3.88
N ILE A 98 -5.81 10.17 4.12
CA ILE A 98 -5.35 8.90 3.52
C ILE A 98 -3.90 8.57 3.91
N ARG A 99 -3.50 9.00 5.11
CA ARG A 99 -2.20 8.73 5.75
C ARG A 99 -2.42 8.39 7.21
N ASP A 100 -1.35 8.22 7.98
CA ASP A 100 -1.43 8.14 9.44
C ASP A 100 -2.21 9.35 10.01
N PRO A 101 -3.44 9.15 10.52
CA PRO A 101 -4.32 10.27 10.85
C PRO A 101 -3.86 11.09 12.05
N LEU A 102 -2.86 10.61 12.81
CA LEU A 102 -2.33 11.27 13.99
C LEU A 102 -1.04 12.07 13.74
N THR A 103 -0.61 12.21 12.48
CA THR A 103 0.71 12.81 12.17
C THR A 103 0.63 14.19 11.54
N MET A 104 -0.41 14.46 10.77
CA MET A 104 -0.57 15.70 10.00
C MET A 104 -1.45 16.75 10.69
N CYS A 105 -2.14 16.37 11.76
CA CYS A 105 -3.00 17.27 12.50
C CYS A 105 -2.30 17.79 13.77
N PRO A 106 -2.65 19.00 14.24
CA PRO A 106 -2.20 19.48 15.53
C PRO A 106 -2.51 18.48 16.65
N HIS A 107 -1.72 18.54 17.72
CA HIS A 107 -1.88 17.65 18.87
C HIS A 107 -3.32 17.72 19.44
N ILE A 108 -3.99 16.58 19.50
CA ILE A 108 -5.33 16.41 20.05
C ILE A 108 -5.17 16.09 21.55
N PRO A 109 -5.68 16.93 22.48
CA PRO A 109 -5.41 16.76 23.91
C PRO A 109 -5.80 15.41 24.51
N SER A 110 -6.78 14.70 23.93
CA SER A 110 -7.22 13.38 24.39
C SER A 110 -6.33 12.22 23.91
N VAL A 111 -5.40 12.47 22.99
CA VAL A 111 -4.50 11.46 22.44
C VAL A 111 -3.18 11.51 23.21
N SER A 112 -2.69 10.34 23.60
CA SER A 112 -1.41 10.24 24.32
C SER A 112 -0.25 10.72 23.46
N SER A 113 0.69 11.48 24.04
CA SER A 113 1.81 12.09 23.31
C SER A 113 2.73 11.06 22.64
N ASN A 114 2.83 9.85 23.18
CA ASN A 114 3.61 8.75 22.58
C ASN A 114 3.02 8.21 21.27
N LEU A 115 1.78 8.57 20.92
CA LEU A 115 1.16 8.23 19.64
C LEU A 115 1.44 9.29 18.57
N TYR A 116 1.93 10.47 18.93
CA TYR A 116 2.34 11.49 17.97
C TYR A 116 3.76 11.25 17.48
N LEU A 117 3.94 11.50 16.18
CA LEU A 117 5.26 11.60 15.56
C LEU A 117 5.50 13.08 15.23
N HIS A 118 6.78 13.46 15.13
CA HIS A 118 7.19 14.83 14.82
C HIS A 118 8.18 14.84 13.66
N GLY A 119 8.21 15.96 12.92
CA GLY A 119 9.12 16.17 11.79
C GLY A 119 8.88 15.18 10.65
N GLU A 120 9.96 14.77 9.97
CA GLU A 120 9.93 13.86 8.82
C GLU A 120 9.26 12.50 9.15
N PHE A 121 9.42 11.99 10.37
CA PHE A 121 8.80 10.74 10.81
C PHE A 121 7.27 10.79 10.78
N ALA A 122 6.68 11.98 10.96
CA ALA A 122 5.24 12.17 10.85
C ALA A 122 4.79 12.08 9.39
N LEU A 123 5.50 12.74 8.47
CA LEU A 123 5.17 12.79 7.04
C LEU A 123 5.21 11.41 6.38
N GLN A 124 6.16 10.57 6.79
CA GLN A 124 6.43 9.26 6.21
C GLN A 124 5.99 8.10 7.12
N SER A 125 5.04 8.35 8.02
CA SER A 125 4.60 7.34 8.98
C SER A 125 3.98 6.13 8.29
N LYS A 126 4.49 4.96 8.66
CA LYS A 126 4.12 3.66 8.10
C LYS A 126 3.15 2.89 9.00
N ARG A 127 2.82 3.47 10.17
CA ARG A 127 2.08 2.78 11.25
C ARG A 127 0.62 2.50 10.91
N PHE A 128 0.08 3.22 9.93
CA PHE A 128 -1.29 3.05 9.46
C PHE A 128 -1.39 2.24 8.17
N LEU A 129 -0.30 1.62 7.71
CA LEU A 129 -0.28 0.79 6.50
C LEU A 129 -0.49 -0.69 6.85
N LEU A 130 -1.57 -1.32 6.39
CA LEU A 130 -1.83 -2.74 6.62
C LEU A 130 -1.54 -3.56 5.36
N LEU A 131 -0.27 -3.95 5.21
CA LEU A 131 0.22 -4.73 4.07
C LEU A 131 -0.28 -6.18 4.14
N ALA A 132 -0.44 -6.83 2.99
CA ALA A 132 -1.04 -8.16 2.90
C ALA A 132 -0.35 -9.26 3.73
N PRO A 133 0.99 -9.32 3.90
CA PRO A 133 1.63 -10.35 4.72
C PRO A 133 1.25 -10.30 6.20
N SER A 134 0.99 -9.10 6.73
CA SER A 134 0.54 -8.90 8.10
C SER A 134 -0.98 -8.80 8.21
N SER A 135 -1.69 -8.66 7.09
CA SER A 135 -3.12 -8.40 7.12
C SER A 135 -3.94 -9.65 7.44
N PRO A 136 -4.79 -9.60 8.49
CA PRO A 136 -5.72 -10.67 8.80
C PRO A 136 -6.60 -11.05 7.65
N PHE A 137 -6.79 -12.36 7.50
CA PHE A 137 -7.72 -12.90 6.54
C PHE A 137 -8.61 -13.99 7.13
N GLN A 138 -9.72 -14.22 6.47
CA GLN A 138 -10.75 -15.18 6.84
C GLN A 138 -11.13 -15.97 5.61
N ILE A 139 -11.15 -17.28 5.73
CA ILE A 139 -11.66 -18.19 4.70
C ILE A 139 -12.90 -18.88 5.27
N ASP A 140 -13.87 -19.18 4.42
CA ASP A 140 -15.06 -19.95 4.80
C ASP A 140 -14.67 -21.22 5.59
N PRO A 141 -15.23 -21.43 6.80
CA PRO A 141 -14.85 -22.52 7.71
C PRO A 141 -15.11 -23.93 7.14
N SER A 142 -15.86 -24.06 6.05
CA SER A 142 -16.01 -25.34 5.33
C SER A 142 -14.71 -25.84 4.68
N LEU A 143 -13.67 -25.03 4.63
CA LEU A 143 -12.35 -25.39 4.15
C LEU A 143 -11.41 -25.78 5.31
N THR A 144 -11.34 -27.07 5.65
CA THR A 144 -10.32 -27.62 6.55
C THR A 144 -8.96 -27.69 5.86
N ILE A 145 -8.30 -26.54 5.74
CA ILE A 145 -6.90 -26.45 5.34
C ILE A 145 -6.08 -26.11 6.59
N ASN A 146 -4.89 -26.69 6.73
CA ASN A 146 -3.85 -26.13 7.60
C ASN A 146 -3.56 -24.72 7.09
N ILE A 147 -4.23 -23.72 7.67
CA ILE A 147 -4.19 -22.36 7.16
C ILE A 147 -2.75 -21.89 7.30
N ALA A 148 -2.14 -21.56 6.16
CA ALA A 148 -0.80 -20.99 6.15
C ALA A 148 -0.82 -19.65 6.89
N SER A 149 0.33 -19.26 7.46
CA SER A 149 0.49 -17.93 8.08
C SER A 149 0.31 -16.78 7.08
N LEU A 150 0.38 -17.08 5.77
CA LEU A 150 0.13 -16.14 4.68
C LEU A 150 -1.17 -16.48 3.96
N ALA A 151 -1.84 -15.43 3.47
CA ALA A 151 -3.03 -15.58 2.64
C ALA A 151 -2.73 -16.39 1.37
N PRO A 152 -3.56 -17.40 1.01
CA PRO A 152 -3.27 -18.30 -0.10
C PRO A 152 -3.40 -17.65 -1.48
N TRP A 153 -3.97 -16.46 -1.58
CA TRP A 153 -4.03 -15.63 -2.79
C TRP A 153 -2.85 -14.67 -2.92
N LEU A 154 -1.95 -14.59 -1.94
CA LEU A 154 -0.85 -13.61 -1.96
C LEU A 154 0.13 -13.86 -3.10
N TYR A 155 0.49 -15.13 -3.31
CA TYR A 155 1.26 -15.60 -4.47
C TYR A 155 1.17 -17.11 -4.60
N THR A 156 1.45 -17.60 -5.80
CA THR A 156 1.59 -19.05 -6.03
C THR A 156 3.02 -19.52 -5.74
N SER A 157 3.18 -20.78 -5.33
CA SER A 157 4.52 -21.34 -5.09
C SER A 157 5.32 -21.33 -6.40
N GLY A 158 6.50 -20.72 -6.37
CA GLY A 158 7.38 -20.60 -7.53
C GLY A 158 7.16 -19.35 -8.39
N SER A 159 6.17 -18.50 -8.09
CA SER A 159 6.04 -17.20 -8.74
C SER A 159 7.07 -16.18 -8.23
N GLN A 160 7.26 -15.11 -8.99
CA GLN A 160 8.20 -14.04 -8.65
C GLN A 160 7.58 -13.10 -7.61
N LYS A 161 8.42 -12.60 -6.71
CA LYS A 161 8.12 -11.43 -5.90
C LYS A 161 8.93 -10.25 -6.44
N ILE A 162 8.26 -9.21 -6.88
CA ILE A 162 8.87 -8.09 -7.59
C ILE A 162 8.59 -6.80 -6.80
N LEU A 163 9.64 -6.05 -6.50
CA LEU A 163 9.54 -4.69 -6.00
C LEU A 163 9.93 -3.72 -7.12
N ILE A 164 9.10 -2.71 -7.36
CA ILE A 164 9.42 -1.60 -8.26
C ILE A 164 9.32 -0.30 -7.46
N ASP A 165 10.46 0.36 -7.25
CA ASP A 165 10.57 1.64 -6.57
C ASP A 165 10.77 2.75 -7.62
N ILE A 166 9.70 3.52 -7.88
CA ILE A 166 9.69 4.59 -8.88
C ILE A 166 9.91 5.93 -8.17
N GLY A 167 11.06 6.54 -8.42
CA GLY A 167 11.59 7.68 -7.65
C GLY A 167 12.32 7.19 -6.40
N SER A 168 13.28 6.32 -6.67
CA SER A 168 14.12 5.70 -5.66
C SER A 168 15.27 6.62 -5.25
N SER A 169 15.84 6.36 -4.09
CA SER A 169 17.07 7.01 -3.65
C SER A 169 18.20 5.98 -3.53
N TYR A 170 19.27 6.31 -2.80
CA TYR A 170 20.22 5.27 -2.43
C TYR A 170 19.53 4.22 -1.55
N PHE A 171 19.98 2.96 -1.61
CA PHE A 171 19.32 1.87 -0.88
C PHE A 171 19.19 2.17 0.61
N LYS A 172 20.23 2.71 1.27
CA LYS A 172 20.18 3.05 2.70
C LYS A 172 19.49 4.38 3.02
N SER A 173 18.91 5.08 2.04
CA SER A 173 18.39 6.47 2.02
C SER A 173 19.41 7.54 1.65
N ARG A 174 18.92 8.74 1.29
CA ARG A 174 19.77 9.89 0.92
C ARG A 174 20.66 10.38 2.07
N ASN A 175 20.32 10.13 3.33
CA ASN A 175 21.02 10.66 4.52
C ASN A 175 21.08 9.68 5.72
N GLU A 176 21.08 8.36 5.49
CA GLU A 176 20.90 7.35 6.55
C GLU A 176 19.58 7.49 7.35
N ASN A 177 18.64 8.29 6.85
CA ASN A 177 17.31 8.44 7.39
C ASN A 177 16.47 7.18 7.12
N THR A 178 16.38 6.31 8.11
CA THR A 178 15.58 5.08 8.03
C THR A 178 14.07 5.33 8.06
N ALA A 179 13.63 6.58 8.26
CA ALA A 179 12.22 6.95 8.21
C ALA A 179 11.63 6.84 6.80
N GLU A 180 12.46 7.02 5.76
CA GLU A 180 12.03 7.04 4.36
C GLU A 180 11.31 5.75 3.95
N ILE A 181 10.16 5.89 3.29
CA ILE A 181 9.50 4.81 2.56
C ILE A 181 10.29 4.63 1.26
N GLY A 182 11.45 3.96 1.34
CA GLY A 182 12.28 3.64 0.18
C GLY A 182 12.44 2.14 -0.02
N THR A 183 13.18 1.76 -1.06
CA THR A 183 13.51 0.35 -1.36
C THR A 183 13.90 -0.45 -0.11
N LYS A 184 14.76 0.07 0.76
CA LYS A 184 15.20 -0.63 1.97
C LYS A 184 14.06 -0.95 2.94
N TRP A 185 13.09 -0.05 3.12
CA TRP A 185 11.98 -0.32 4.02
C TRP A 185 11.15 -1.50 3.54
N PHE A 186 10.80 -1.53 2.24
CA PHE A 186 10.11 -2.68 1.65
C PHE A 186 10.93 -3.95 1.83
N TYR A 187 12.20 -3.91 1.45
CA TYR A 187 13.10 -5.04 1.60
C TYR A 187 13.13 -5.57 3.05
N ASP A 188 13.32 -4.71 4.04
CA ASP A 188 13.39 -5.10 5.45
C ASP A 188 12.04 -5.66 5.93
N TYR A 189 10.93 -4.98 5.64
CA TYR A 189 9.60 -5.41 6.06
C TYR A 189 9.26 -6.79 5.51
N PHE A 190 9.41 -7.00 4.20
CA PHE A 190 9.09 -8.29 3.59
C PHE A 190 10.07 -9.38 4.02
N LYS A 191 11.37 -9.07 4.18
CA LYS A 191 12.38 -10.01 4.68
C LYS A 191 12.05 -10.48 6.10
N GLU A 192 11.61 -9.57 6.98
CA GLU A 192 11.17 -9.90 8.34
C GLU A 192 9.97 -10.87 8.32
N LYS A 193 9.08 -10.74 7.32
CA LYS A 193 7.96 -11.67 7.10
C LYS A 193 8.34 -12.91 6.28
N SER A 194 9.64 -13.19 6.15
CA SER A 194 10.16 -14.32 5.38
C SER A 194 9.75 -14.33 3.89
N ILE A 195 9.39 -13.17 3.35
CA ILE A 195 9.10 -12.96 1.93
C ILE A 195 10.31 -12.28 1.30
N ARG A 196 11.00 -13.00 0.41
CA ARG A 196 12.16 -12.46 -0.32
C ARG A 196 11.78 -12.08 -1.73
N PHE A 197 12.12 -10.86 -2.14
CA PHE A 197 12.00 -10.44 -3.53
C PHE A 197 12.94 -11.26 -4.41
N ASN A 198 12.46 -11.63 -5.60
CA ASN A 198 13.25 -12.21 -6.68
C ASN A 198 13.84 -11.12 -7.59
N ARG A 199 13.25 -9.93 -7.55
CA ARG A 199 13.64 -8.80 -8.37
C ARG A 199 13.30 -7.49 -7.67
N ILE A 200 14.23 -6.56 -7.68
CA ILE A 200 14.04 -5.19 -7.21
C ILE A 200 14.45 -4.27 -8.36
N ILE A 201 13.56 -3.38 -8.79
CA ILE A 201 13.82 -2.40 -9.84
C ILE A 201 13.67 -1.02 -9.24
N ALA A 202 14.72 -0.20 -9.33
CA ALA A 202 14.73 1.15 -8.81
C ALA A 202 14.91 2.14 -9.96
N TYR A 203 13.93 3.01 -10.16
CA TYR A 203 14.00 4.13 -11.09
C TYR A 203 14.40 5.39 -10.35
N GLU A 204 15.40 6.11 -10.86
CA GLU A 204 15.74 7.42 -10.34
C GLU A 204 16.13 8.39 -11.46
N TYR A 205 15.56 9.60 -11.41
CA TYR A 205 15.79 10.63 -12.41
C TYR A 205 17.08 11.42 -12.14
N GLU A 206 17.36 11.75 -10.88
CA GLU A 206 18.59 12.46 -10.51
C GLU A 206 19.80 11.56 -10.73
N LYS A 207 20.89 12.14 -11.22
CA LYS A 207 22.12 11.38 -11.41
C LYS A 207 22.72 11.02 -10.06
N LEU A 208 22.62 9.75 -9.69
CA LEU A 208 23.27 9.21 -8.48
C LEU A 208 24.67 8.71 -8.80
N GLU A 209 25.54 8.72 -7.78
CA GLU A 209 26.88 8.16 -7.89
C GLU A 209 26.75 6.63 -7.96
N THR A 210 27.06 6.06 -9.12
CA THR A 210 26.75 4.65 -9.41
C THR A 210 27.47 3.70 -8.46
N ARG A 211 28.74 3.98 -8.09
CA ARG A 211 29.49 3.11 -7.20
C ARG A 211 28.80 2.98 -5.84
N ARG A 212 28.36 4.09 -5.26
CA ARG A 212 27.61 4.15 -4.01
C ARG A 212 26.27 3.42 -4.10
N VAL A 213 25.53 3.53 -5.21
CA VAL A 213 24.27 2.78 -5.39
C VAL A 213 24.50 1.27 -5.17
N TRP A 214 25.58 0.73 -5.73
CA TRP A 214 25.90 -0.69 -5.61
C TRP A 214 26.58 -1.06 -4.28
N ASP A 215 27.45 -0.21 -3.74
CA ASP A 215 28.17 -0.46 -2.48
C ASP A 215 27.24 -0.43 -1.24
N GLU A 216 26.06 0.18 -1.35
CA GLU A 216 25.06 0.19 -0.26
C GLU A 216 24.16 -1.04 -0.21
N LEU A 217 24.12 -1.85 -1.27
CA LEU A 217 23.22 -3.00 -1.35
C LEU A 217 23.67 -4.11 -0.38
N PRO A 218 22.72 -4.76 0.32
CA PRO A 218 22.99 -6.03 0.99
C PRO A 218 23.46 -7.10 -0.01
N ASP A 219 24.31 -8.01 0.45
CA ASP A 219 24.86 -9.10 -0.39
C ASP A 219 23.77 -9.94 -1.08
N ASP A 220 22.65 -10.18 -0.40
CA ASP A 220 21.52 -10.94 -0.92
C ASP A 220 20.62 -10.16 -1.89
N VAL A 221 20.84 -8.85 -2.02
CA VAL A 221 20.11 -7.95 -2.95
C VAL A 221 20.88 -7.72 -4.24
N TYR A 222 22.22 -7.73 -4.19
CA TYR A 222 23.08 -7.36 -5.31
C TYR A 222 22.69 -8.03 -6.65
N SER A 223 22.40 -9.32 -6.63
CA SER A 223 22.10 -10.11 -7.85
C SER A 223 20.66 -9.96 -8.37
N ILE A 224 19.77 -9.37 -7.57
CA ILE A 224 18.35 -9.20 -7.92
C ILE A 224 17.97 -7.73 -8.13
N TYR A 225 18.91 -6.80 -7.90
CA TYR A 225 18.70 -5.37 -8.01
C TYR A 225 18.99 -4.86 -9.42
N THR A 226 18.09 -4.04 -9.96
CA THR A 226 18.25 -3.35 -11.24
C THR A 226 18.07 -1.86 -11.00
N PHE A 227 19.14 -1.09 -11.21
CA PHE A 227 19.10 0.37 -11.13
C PHE A 227 18.92 0.98 -12.52
N ILE A 228 17.87 1.79 -12.68
CA ILE A 228 17.55 2.50 -13.92
C ILE A 228 17.65 4.00 -13.61
N ASN A 229 18.81 4.59 -13.91
CA ASN A 229 19.03 6.02 -13.69
C ASN A 229 18.49 6.89 -14.85
N VAL A 230 17.20 6.70 -15.15
CA VAL A 230 16.45 7.46 -16.15
C VAL A 230 15.07 7.71 -15.55
N GLY A 231 14.51 8.89 -15.80
CA GLY A 231 13.14 9.20 -15.38
C GLY A 231 12.10 8.32 -16.10
N VAL A 232 10.97 8.12 -15.45
CA VAL A 232 9.81 7.46 -16.09
C VAL A 232 9.07 8.41 -17.04
N GLU A 233 8.35 7.83 -17.99
CA GLU A 233 7.63 8.54 -19.05
C GLU A 233 6.17 8.08 -19.14
N VAL A 234 5.27 8.97 -19.58
CA VAL A 234 3.84 8.64 -19.75
C VAL A 234 3.62 7.90 -21.07
N GLU A 235 4.38 8.22 -22.10
CA GLU A 235 4.35 7.58 -23.40
C GLU A 235 4.58 6.08 -23.21
N MET A 236 3.75 5.22 -23.82
CA MET A 236 3.85 3.75 -23.67
C MET A 236 5.06 3.16 -24.43
N GLU A 237 6.24 3.62 -24.04
CA GLU A 237 7.56 3.30 -24.59
C GLU A 237 8.44 2.68 -23.51
N LYS A 238 9.77 2.71 -23.73
CA LYS A 238 10.75 1.94 -22.95
C LYS A 238 10.75 2.28 -21.46
N PHE A 239 10.54 3.54 -21.10
CA PHE A 239 10.61 4.01 -19.71
C PHE A 239 9.25 4.21 -19.05
N ASN A 240 8.19 3.70 -19.68
CA ASN A 240 6.89 3.63 -19.02
C ASN A 240 6.87 2.46 -18.00
N PRO A 241 6.55 2.73 -16.73
CA PRO A 241 6.60 1.70 -15.69
C PRO A 241 5.54 0.60 -15.91
N TRP A 242 4.40 0.93 -16.49
CA TRP A 242 3.33 -0.03 -16.75
C TRP A 242 3.67 -0.96 -17.90
N LYS A 243 4.26 -0.43 -18.98
CA LYS A 243 4.76 -1.27 -20.08
C LYS A 243 5.90 -2.18 -19.62
N MET A 244 6.79 -1.68 -18.76
CA MET A 244 7.81 -2.53 -18.16
C MET A 244 7.16 -3.65 -17.33
N LEU A 245 6.17 -3.32 -16.48
CA LEU A 245 5.48 -4.30 -15.66
C LEU A 245 4.86 -5.43 -16.50
N GLU A 246 4.17 -5.08 -17.59
CA GLU A 246 3.60 -6.04 -18.54
C GLU A 246 4.65 -7.00 -19.13
N ALA A 247 5.90 -6.55 -19.28
CA ALA A 247 6.97 -7.36 -19.85
C ALA A 247 7.64 -8.29 -18.83
N ILE A 248 7.54 -8.01 -17.53
CA ILE A 248 8.29 -8.72 -16.48
C ILE A 248 7.43 -9.51 -15.51
N ALA A 249 6.14 -9.17 -15.36
CA ALA A 249 5.26 -9.76 -14.37
C ALA A 249 4.16 -10.61 -15.02
N LYS A 250 3.66 -11.56 -14.26
CA LYS A 250 2.53 -12.44 -14.57
C LYS A 250 1.46 -12.31 -13.49
N PRO A 251 0.20 -12.67 -13.76
CA PRO A 251 -0.88 -12.58 -12.78
C PRO A 251 -0.67 -13.39 -11.49
N ASP A 252 0.24 -14.37 -11.49
CA ASP A 252 0.54 -15.20 -10.32
C ASP A 252 1.72 -14.67 -9.48
N ASP A 253 2.47 -13.68 -10.00
CA ASP A 253 3.57 -13.01 -9.29
C ASP A 253 3.01 -12.08 -8.21
N TYR A 254 3.80 -11.80 -7.18
CA TYR A 254 3.48 -10.80 -6.17
C TYR A 254 4.26 -9.51 -6.44
N VAL A 255 3.55 -8.44 -6.77
CA VAL A 255 4.14 -7.20 -7.24
C VAL A 255 3.82 -6.05 -6.29
N VAL A 256 4.89 -5.44 -5.78
CA VAL A 256 4.86 -4.26 -4.92
C VAL A 256 5.42 -3.08 -5.70
N ILE A 257 4.66 -1.98 -5.78
CA ILE A 257 5.09 -0.77 -6.48
C ILE A 257 5.02 0.43 -5.54
N LYS A 258 6.10 1.22 -5.49
CA LYS A 258 6.08 2.60 -4.99
C LYS A 258 6.15 3.56 -6.18
N LEU A 259 5.30 4.58 -6.19
CA LEU A 259 5.36 5.72 -7.10
C LEU A 259 5.44 7.01 -6.29
N ASP A 260 6.61 7.65 -6.31
CA ASP A 260 6.87 8.93 -5.64
C ASP A 260 8.15 9.51 -6.23
N ILE A 261 7.99 10.43 -7.18
CA ILE A 261 9.02 11.03 -8.05
C ILE A 261 9.05 12.56 -7.94
N ASP A 262 8.38 13.15 -6.94
CA ASP A 262 8.26 14.59 -6.69
C ASP A 262 7.77 15.40 -7.93
N LYS A 263 6.96 14.77 -8.79
CA LYS A 263 6.40 15.39 -10.00
C LYS A 263 4.89 15.12 -10.10
N PRO A 264 4.06 15.84 -9.33
CA PRO A 264 2.62 15.57 -9.21
C PRO A 264 1.87 15.44 -10.56
N PRO A 265 2.13 16.29 -11.59
CA PRO A 265 1.47 16.14 -12.88
C PRO A 265 1.82 14.82 -13.60
N LEU A 266 3.08 14.38 -13.51
CA LEU A 266 3.56 13.15 -14.14
C LEU A 266 3.00 11.92 -13.42
N GLU A 267 3.04 11.90 -12.09
CA GLU A 267 2.43 10.83 -11.29
C GLU A 267 0.94 10.72 -11.55
N SER A 268 0.23 11.84 -11.54
CA SER A 268 -1.19 11.88 -11.85
C SER A 268 -1.50 11.35 -13.26
N ALA A 269 -0.64 11.65 -14.24
CA ALA A 269 -0.76 11.11 -15.59
C ALA A 269 -0.53 9.58 -15.62
N LEU A 270 0.48 9.07 -14.92
CA LEU A 270 0.75 7.64 -14.78
C LEU A 270 -0.41 6.90 -14.09
N MET A 271 -0.97 7.46 -13.02
CA MET A 271 -2.12 6.88 -12.32
C MET A 271 -3.39 6.87 -13.18
N LYS A 272 -3.65 7.95 -13.94
CA LYS A 272 -4.75 7.99 -14.93
C LYS A 272 -4.55 6.93 -16.02
N GLN A 273 -3.32 6.75 -16.48
CA GLN A 273 -2.97 5.72 -17.47
C GLN A 273 -3.17 4.31 -16.92
N LEU A 274 -2.80 4.05 -15.66
CA LEU A 274 -3.01 2.76 -14.99
C LEU A 274 -4.51 2.40 -14.92
N LEU A 275 -5.36 3.37 -14.58
CA LEU A 275 -6.82 3.22 -14.56
C LEU A 275 -7.47 3.12 -15.95
N GLY A 276 -6.70 3.29 -17.03
CA GLY A 276 -7.19 3.16 -18.38
C GLY A 276 -7.82 1.79 -18.63
N LYS A 277 -8.99 1.75 -19.29
CA LYS A 277 -9.73 0.49 -19.56
C LYS A 277 -8.84 -0.58 -20.21
N LYS A 278 -7.98 -0.15 -21.14
CA LYS A 278 -7.10 -1.02 -21.94
C LYS A 278 -5.76 -1.36 -21.29
N ASN A 279 -5.42 -0.78 -20.13
CA ASN A 279 -4.12 -1.02 -19.50
C ASN A 279 -4.17 -2.31 -18.67
N PRO A 280 -3.50 -3.41 -19.05
CA PRO A 280 -3.53 -4.66 -18.30
C PRO A 280 -2.66 -4.63 -17.03
N ALA A 281 -1.72 -3.67 -16.90
CA ALA A 281 -0.82 -3.56 -15.76
C ALA A 281 -1.54 -3.49 -14.40
N LYS A 282 -2.75 -2.90 -14.37
CA LYS A 282 -3.57 -2.83 -13.13
C LYS A 282 -3.97 -4.20 -12.55
N TYR A 283 -3.88 -5.27 -13.33
CA TYR A 283 -4.15 -6.65 -12.89
C TYR A 283 -2.87 -7.42 -12.53
N LEU A 284 -1.72 -6.75 -12.55
CA LEU A 284 -0.40 -7.31 -12.24
C LEU A 284 0.18 -6.67 -10.96
N ILE A 285 -0.58 -5.87 -10.23
CA ILE A 285 -0.12 -5.14 -9.04
C ILE A 285 -0.92 -5.61 -7.84
N ASP A 286 -0.23 -6.04 -6.79
CA ASP A 286 -0.84 -6.46 -5.54
C ASP A 286 -0.86 -5.33 -4.52
N GLU A 287 0.28 -4.65 -4.35
CA GLU A 287 0.43 -3.52 -3.43
C GLU A 287 0.93 -2.29 -4.20
N LEU A 288 0.25 -1.14 -4.03
CA LEU A 288 0.64 0.12 -4.65
C LEU A 288 0.71 1.22 -3.60
N PHE A 289 1.87 1.85 -3.50
CA PHE A 289 2.15 2.99 -2.61
C PHE A 289 2.28 4.23 -3.47
N PHE A 290 1.44 5.23 -3.23
CA PHE A 290 1.46 6.48 -3.97
C PHE A 290 1.06 7.63 -3.06
N GLU A 291 1.99 8.57 -2.90
CA GLU A 291 1.75 9.79 -2.13
C GLU A 291 1.08 10.83 -3.03
N LYS A 292 -0.25 10.87 -3.05
CA LYS A 292 -0.92 11.91 -3.81
C LYS A 292 -0.73 13.27 -3.13
N HIS A 293 -0.06 14.19 -3.82
CA HIS A 293 -0.02 15.60 -3.42
C HIS A 293 -1.44 16.19 -3.42
N ILE A 294 -1.86 16.76 -2.29
CA ILE A 294 -3.17 17.38 -2.12
C ILE A 294 -2.97 18.90 -2.01
N SER A 295 -3.76 19.66 -2.76
CA SER A 295 -3.73 21.12 -2.70
C SER A 295 -4.49 21.64 -1.48
N ASP A 296 -3.83 22.44 -0.64
CA ASP A 296 -4.46 23.19 0.45
C ASP A 296 -5.34 24.36 -0.04
N ASN A 297 -5.22 24.74 -1.32
CA ASN A 297 -5.99 25.82 -1.90
C ASN A 297 -7.44 25.39 -2.16
N ARG A 298 -8.37 25.94 -1.37
CA ARG A 298 -9.83 25.73 -1.53
C ARG A 298 -10.38 26.12 -2.91
N LYS A 299 -9.69 26.97 -3.66
CA LYS A 299 -10.06 27.38 -5.02
C LYS A 299 -9.51 26.43 -6.10
N SER A 300 -8.61 25.51 -5.75
CA SER A 300 -8.11 24.54 -6.71
C SER A 300 -9.28 23.70 -7.23
N LYS A 301 -9.26 23.44 -8.54
CA LYS A 301 -10.19 22.50 -9.18
C LYS A 301 -9.60 21.10 -9.33
N GLU A 302 -8.31 20.96 -9.06
CA GLU A 302 -7.54 19.73 -9.20
C GLU A 302 -6.85 19.40 -7.86
N ASP A 303 -6.40 18.15 -7.71
CA ASP A 303 -5.65 17.66 -6.56
C ASP A 303 -6.36 17.87 -5.22
N LYS A 304 -7.68 17.67 -5.22
CA LYS A 304 -8.45 17.64 -3.98
C LYS A 304 -8.28 16.30 -3.29
N LEU A 305 -8.44 16.28 -1.97
CA LEU A 305 -8.50 15.04 -1.19
C LEU A 305 -9.60 14.10 -1.72
N LYS A 306 -10.74 14.64 -2.16
CA LYS A 306 -11.80 13.86 -2.83
C LYS A 306 -11.28 13.08 -4.03
N ASP A 307 -10.45 13.71 -4.86
CA ASP A 307 -9.87 13.06 -6.04
C ASP A 307 -8.91 11.93 -5.62
N SER A 308 -8.27 12.02 -4.46
CA SER A 308 -7.44 10.94 -3.88
C SER A 308 -8.31 9.77 -3.43
N TYR A 309 -9.41 10.04 -2.71
CA TYR A 309 -10.37 9.02 -2.30
C TYR A 309 -10.96 8.26 -3.50
N GLU A 310 -11.39 8.98 -4.54
CA GLU A 310 -11.94 8.38 -5.76
C GLU A 310 -10.90 7.51 -6.47
N LEU A 311 -9.67 8.01 -6.62
CA LEU A 311 -8.56 7.27 -7.21
C LEU A 311 -8.27 5.97 -6.44
N PHE A 312 -8.11 6.07 -5.12
CA PHE A 312 -7.70 4.96 -4.27
C PHE A 312 -8.79 3.89 -4.18
N THR A 313 -10.04 4.32 -4.01
CA THR A 313 -11.20 3.43 -4.02
C THR A 313 -11.26 2.65 -5.33
N LYS A 314 -11.06 3.32 -6.46
CA LYS A 314 -11.12 2.68 -7.78
C LYS A 314 -9.99 1.68 -8.00
N LEU A 315 -8.77 1.95 -7.50
CA LEU A 315 -7.66 1.00 -7.55
C LEU A 315 -7.94 -0.23 -6.67
N ARG A 316 -8.48 -0.03 -5.46
CA ARG A 316 -8.93 -1.12 -4.58
C ARG A 316 -10.03 -1.96 -5.23
N GLN A 317 -10.96 -1.34 -5.97
CA GLN A 317 -11.96 -2.04 -6.78
C GLN A 317 -11.38 -2.87 -7.94
N TYR A 318 -10.13 -2.61 -8.36
CA TYR A 318 -9.41 -3.46 -9.32
C TYR A 318 -8.62 -4.60 -8.65
N GLY A 319 -8.62 -4.68 -7.32
CA GLY A 319 -7.86 -5.69 -6.57
C GLY A 319 -6.51 -5.21 -6.06
N ILE A 320 -6.13 -3.97 -6.37
CA ILE A 320 -4.86 -3.38 -5.92
C ILE A 320 -5.01 -2.91 -4.48
N ARG A 321 -4.17 -3.39 -3.57
CA ARG A 321 -4.07 -2.86 -2.21
C ARG A 321 -3.35 -1.52 -2.24
N MET A 322 -4.14 -0.47 -2.40
CA MET A 322 -3.67 0.91 -2.55
C MET A 322 -3.42 1.58 -1.19
N HIS A 323 -2.22 2.10 -1.00
CA HIS A 323 -1.66 2.71 0.23
C HIS A 323 -1.18 4.16 -0.02
N GLY A 324 -1.52 5.08 0.89
CA GLY A 324 -1.30 6.53 0.72
C GLY A 324 -0.27 7.15 1.63
#